data_AF-A0A1F5DQK8-F1
#
_entry.id   AF-A0A1F5DQK8-F1
#
_cell.length_a   1.000
_cell.length_b   1.000
_cell.length_c   1.000
_cell.angle_alpha   90.00
_cell.angle_beta   90.00
_cell.angle_gamma   90.00
#
_symmetry.space_group_name_H-M   'P 1'
#
loop_
_entity.id
_entity.type
_entity.pdbx_description
1 polymer ?
#
loop_
_entity_poly.entity_id
_entity_poly.type
_entity_poly.pdbx_seq_one_letter_code
_entity_poly.pdbx_strand_id
1 'polypeptide(L)'
;MEVSWLTNHILYAIFGCFSKNQKRMLKMSLCPVCGRVYCDHSPEERGQTSEEMMRPLSEEEQKVWEEESSDSPKKIAVAKKHAHDHPV
;
A
#
# COMPACT_ATOMS: atom_id res chain seq x y z
N MET A 1 30.00 45.63 -24.60
CA MET A 1 29.11 45.76 -23.43
C MET A 1 27.79 45.16 -23.82
N GLU A 2 27.24 44.35 -22.92
CA GLU A 2 25.83 43.95 -22.87
C GLU A 2 25.31 43.15 -24.07
N VAL A 3 25.22 41.82 -23.91
CA VAL A 3 23.91 41.20 -23.70
C VAL A 3 24.10 40.04 -22.73
N SER A 4 23.62 40.27 -21.51
CA SER A 4 23.69 39.38 -20.38
C SER A 4 22.93 38.09 -20.65
N TRP A 5 23.50 37.01 -20.10
CA TRP A 5 23.00 35.65 -19.93
C TRP A 5 21.69 35.59 -19.11
N LEU A 6 20.65 36.28 -19.56
CA LEU A 6 19.35 36.36 -18.92
C LEU A 6 18.32 35.77 -19.89
N THR A 7 18.09 34.46 -19.79
CA THR A 7 16.81 33.77 -20.10
C THR A 7 16.99 32.25 -20.07
N ASN A 8 17.59 31.71 -19.01
CA ASN A 8 17.28 30.34 -18.58
C ASN A 8 16.22 30.40 -17.47
N HIS A 9 15.11 31.04 -17.80
CA HIS A 9 13.83 30.84 -17.13
C HIS A 9 13.21 29.61 -17.79
N ILE A 10 13.03 28.53 -17.02
CA ILE A 10 12.22 27.31 -17.25
C ILE A 10 13.04 26.16 -16.65
N LEU A 11 12.90 25.89 -15.35
CA LEU A 11 13.26 24.58 -14.76
C LEU A 11 12.80 24.43 -13.29
N TYR A 12 12.48 25.52 -12.59
CA TYR A 12 12.02 25.47 -11.18
C TYR A 12 10.51 25.57 -10.98
N ALA A 13 9.69 25.06 -11.91
CA ALA A 13 8.23 25.09 -11.80
C ALA A 13 7.58 23.70 -11.57
N ILE A 14 8.35 22.63 -11.32
CA ILE A 14 7.80 21.25 -11.31
C ILE A 14 8.35 20.42 -10.14
N PHE A 15 8.54 21.00 -8.96
CA PHE A 15 8.81 20.21 -7.76
C PHE A 15 7.61 20.26 -6.81
N GLY A 16 6.70 19.31 -7.04
CA GLY A 16 6.33 18.42 -5.95
C GLY A 16 5.20 18.86 -5.03
N CYS A 17 4.14 19.47 -5.54
CA CYS A 17 2.83 19.28 -4.92
C CYS A 17 2.22 17.98 -5.48
N PHE A 18 2.90 16.85 -5.24
CA PHE A 18 2.37 15.52 -5.55
C PHE A 18 1.28 15.24 -4.53
N SER A 19 0.09 15.75 -4.86
CA SER A 19 -1.17 15.57 -4.14
C SER A 19 -1.20 14.20 -3.51
N LYS A 20 -1.20 14.19 -2.18
CA LYS A 20 -1.38 13.01 -1.34
C LYS A 20 -2.57 12.25 -1.90
N ASN A 21 -2.21 11.18 -2.62
CA ASN A 21 -3.08 10.26 -3.28
C ASN A 21 -4.14 9.85 -2.26
N GLN A 22 -5.36 10.31 -2.48
CA GLN A 22 -6.53 9.84 -1.76
C GLN A 22 -6.79 8.39 -2.22
N LYS A 23 -5.86 7.49 -1.85
CA LYS A 23 -5.95 6.04 -1.96
C LYS A 23 -7.15 5.66 -1.10
N ARG A 24 -8.33 5.54 -1.72
CA ARG A 24 -9.46 4.83 -1.12
C ARG A 24 -8.94 3.45 -0.74
N MET A 25 -8.62 3.30 0.54
CA MET A 25 -8.10 2.07 1.11
C MET A 25 -9.15 0.99 0.83
N LEU A 26 -8.76 -0.02 0.03
CA LEU A 26 -9.51 -1.25 -0.06
C LEU A 26 -9.63 -1.79 1.37
N LYS A 27 -10.86 -1.87 1.89
CA LYS A 27 -11.17 -2.34 3.25
C LYS A 27 -11.05 -3.86 3.37
N MET A 28 -9.95 -4.44 2.90
CA MET A 28 -9.66 -5.86 3.02
C MET A 28 -8.16 -6.05 3.23
N SER A 29 -7.81 -6.65 4.36
CA SER A 29 -6.44 -7.01 4.70
C SER A 29 -5.93 -8.15 3.83
N LEU A 30 -4.60 -8.28 3.70
CA LEU A 30 -4.01 -9.41 2.99
C LEU A 30 -4.31 -10.70 3.76
N CYS A 31 -4.55 -11.79 3.02
CA CYS A 31 -4.74 -13.09 3.64
C CYS A 31 -3.43 -13.64 4.18
N PRO A 32 -3.32 -13.97 5.50
CA PRO A 32 -2.12 -14.58 6.06
C PRO A 32 -1.91 -16.03 5.60
N VAL A 33 -2.89 -16.65 4.93
CA VAL A 33 -2.81 -18.01 4.40
C VAL A 33 -2.25 -18.01 2.98
N CYS A 34 -2.83 -17.21 2.08
CA CYS A 34 -2.50 -17.24 0.66
C CYS A 34 -1.92 -15.93 0.09
N GLY A 35 -1.83 -14.87 0.89
CA GLY A 35 -1.24 -13.59 0.45
C GLY A 35 -2.10 -12.78 -0.53
N ARG A 36 -3.36 -13.17 -0.76
CA ARG A 36 -4.30 -12.47 -1.65
C ARG A 36 -5.20 -11.52 -0.86
N VAL A 37 -5.58 -10.40 -1.47
CA VAL A 37 -6.58 -9.47 -0.92
C VAL A 37 -7.99 -10.06 -1.05
N TYR A 38 -8.25 -10.70 -2.20
CA TYR A 38 -9.51 -11.37 -2.50
C TYR A 38 -9.27 -12.88 -2.43
N CYS A 39 -9.73 -13.52 -1.35
CA CYS A 39 -9.71 -14.96 -1.19
C CYS A 39 -10.95 -15.42 -0.44
N ASP A 40 -11.34 -16.68 -0.66
CA ASP A 40 -12.51 -17.28 -0.04
C ASP A 40 -12.24 -17.89 1.35
N HIS A 41 -11.05 -17.66 1.92
CA HIS A 41 -10.73 -18.12 3.27
C HIS A 41 -11.60 -17.43 4.31
N SER A 42 -12.22 -18.22 5.17
CA SER A 42 -13.04 -17.73 6.27
C SER A 42 -12.18 -17.01 7.32
N PRO A 43 -12.77 -16.14 8.17
CA PRO A 43 -12.05 -15.54 9.28
C PRO A 43 -11.37 -16.58 10.19
N GLU A 44 -12.03 -17.72 10.42
CA GLU A 44 -11.52 -18.84 11.22
C GLU A 44 -10.25 -19.44 10.60
N GLU A 45 -10.22 -19.65 9.27
CA GLU A 45 -9.05 -20.16 8.55
C GLU A 45 -7.89 -19.16 8.55
N ARG A 46 -8.21 -17.86 8.52
CA ARG A 46 -7.21 -16.78 8.63
C ARG A 46 -6.70 -16.62 10.06
N GLY A 47 -7.39 -17.18 11.05
CA GLY A 47 -7.13 -16.96 12.47
C GLY A 47 -7.44 -15.53 12.91
N GLN A 48 -8.34 -14.83 12.21
CA GLN A 48 -8.68 -13.41 12.43
C GLN A 48 -10.17 -13.30 12.76
N THR A 49 -10.55 -12.25 13.49
CA THR A 49 -11.95 -11.83 13.64
C THR A 49 -12.46 -11.17 12.35
N SER A 50 -13.78 -11.11 12.17
CA SER A 50 -14.40 -10.41 11.03
C SER A 50 -14.00 -8.93 10.94
N GLU A 51 -13.74 -8.29 12.09
CA GLU A 51 -13.32 -6.90 12.17
C GLU A 51 -11.87 -6.73 11.69
N GLU A 52 -10.95 -7.58 12.14
CA GLU A 52 -9.55 -7.62 11.67
C GLU A 52 -9.44 -7.93 10.18
N MET A 53 -10.38 -8.70 9.62
CA MET A 53 -10.41 -8.98 8.18
C MET A 53 -10.79 -7.72 7.35
N MET A 54 -11.67 -6.88 7.88
CA MET A 54 -12.15 -5.66 7.22
C MET A 54 -11.24 -4.44 7.45
N ARG A 55 -10.12 -4.61 8.17
CA ARG A 55 -9.18 -3.52 8.38
C ARG A 55 -8.54 -3.07 7.05
N PRO A 56 -8.15 -1.79 6.93
CA PRO A 56 -7.38 -1.34 5.78
C PRO A 56 -5.99 -1.99 5.77
N LEU A 57 -5.41 -2.11 4.57
CA LEU A 57 -4.03 -2.53 4.42
C LEU A 57 -3.08 -1.53 5.11
N SER A 58 -2.12 -2.05 5.86
CA SER A 58 -1.00 -1.25 6.35
C SER A 58 -0.13 -0.77 5.17
N GLU A 59 0.69 0.25 5.40
CA GLU A 59 1.61 0.76 4.36
C GLU A 59 2.56 -0.33 3.84
N GLU A 60 3.04 -1.21 4.74
CA GLU A 60 3.89 -2.35 4.38
C GLU A 60 3.13 -3.36 3.52
N GLU A 61 1.91 -3.74 3.92
CA GLU A 61 1.09 -4.67 3.13
C GLU A 61 0.71 -4.10 1.78
N GLN A 62 0.37 -2.81 1.71
CA GLN A 62 0.05 -2.13 0.48
C GLN A 62 1.23 -2.15 -0.49
N LYS A 63 2.44 -1.83 0.00
CA LYS A 63 3.65 -1.84 -0.81
C LYS A 63 3.91 -3.23 -1.40
N VAL A 64 3.88 -4.26 -0.57
CA VAL A 64 4.12 -5.64 -1.04
C VAL A 64 2.98 -6.09 -1.97
N TRP A 65 1.75 -5.67 -1.72
CA TRP A 65 0.63 -5.95 -2.62
C TRP A 65 0.81 -5.36 -4.02
N GLU A 66 1.30 -4.11 -4.10
CA GLU A 66 1.56 -3.38 -5.36
C GLU A 66 2.82 -3.89 -6.09
N GLU A 67 3.88 -4.27 -5.36
CA GLU A 67 5.19 -4.59 -5.93
C GLU A 67 5.38 -6.08 -6.27
N GLU A 68 4.75 -6.99 -5.52
CA GLU A 68 5.00 -8.43 -5.65
C GLU A 68 3.86 -9.14 -6.39
N SER A 69 4.14 -10.32 -6.96
CA SER A 69 3.11 -11.16 -7.57
C SER A 69 2.12 -11.72 -6.53
N SER A 70 0.92 -12.10 -6.97
CA SER A 70 -0.17 -12.57 -6.10
C SER A 70 0.18 -13.78 -5.22
N ASP A 71 1.20 -14.56 -5.60
CA ASP A 71 1.62 -15.78 -4.91
C ASP A 71 3.01 -15.63 -4.26
N SER A 72 3.49 -14.38 -4.09
CA SER A 72 4.79 -14.13 -3.46
C SER A 72 4.76 -14.51 -1.96
N PRO A 73 5.75 -15.28 -1.46
CA PRO A 73 5.84 -15.63 -0.05
C PRO A 73 6.02 -14.39 0.85
N LYS A 74 6.48 -13.27 0.30
CA LYS A 74 6.59 -12.01 1.03
C LYS A 74 5.22 -11.44 1.42
N LYS A 75 4.20 -11.58 0.57
CA LYS A 75 2.82 -11.14 0.90
C LYS A 75 2.29 -11.89 2.12
N ILE A 76 2.53 -13.19 2.15
CA ILE A 76 2.12 -14.06 3.27
C ILE A 76 2.86 -13.66 4.55
N ALA A 77 4.17 -13.44 4.48
CA ALA A 77 4.97 -13.05 5.64
C ALA A 77 4.51 -11.72 6.26
N VAL A 78 4.26 -10.70 5.42
CA VAL A 78 3.80 -9.39 5.90
C VAL A 78 2.36 -9.46 6.38
N ALA A 79 1.47 -10.18 5.69
CA ALA A 79 0.09 -10.39 6.14
C ALA A 79 0.03 -11.06 7.51
N LYS A 80 0.88 -12.06 7.78
CA LYS A 80 0.98 -12.70 9.10
C LYS A 80 1.46 -11.75 10.18
N LYS A 81 2.46 -10.91 9.87
CA LYS A 81 3.00 -9.92 10.81
C LYS A 81 1.93 -8.92 11.26
N HIS A 82 1.09 -8.47 10.34
CA HIS A 82 0.07 -7.45 10.58
C HIS A 82 -1.34 -8.02 10.80
N ALA A 83 -1.50 -9.35 10.94
CA ALA A 83 -2.82 -9.99 10.97
C ALA A 83 -3.73 -9.45 12.11
N HIS A 84 -3.13 -9.03 13.22
CA HIS A 84 -3.82 -8.58 14.43
C HIS A 84 -3.61 -7.09 14.73
N ASP A 85 -3.17 -6.32 13.74
CA ASP A 85 -2.99 -4.90 13.91
C ASP A 85 -4.35 -4.23 14.10
N HIS A 86 -4.47 -3.48 15.20
CA HIS A 86 -5.66 -2.68 15.44
C HIS A 86 -5.72 -1.51 14.45
N PRO A 87 -6.91 -1.20 13.90
CA PRO A 87 -7.08 -0.01 13.08
C PRO A 87 -6.81 1.23 13.95
N VAL A 88 -5.78 1.99 13.58
CA VAL A 88 -5.45 3.30 14.19
C VAL A 88 -6.38 4.38 13.64
#